data_AF-A0A2T4BW44-F1
#
_entry.id   AF-A0A2T4BW44-F1
#
_cell.length_a   1.000
_cell.length_b   1.000
_cell.length_c   1.000
_cell.angle_alpha   90.00
_cell.angle_beta   90.00
_cell.angle_gamma   90.00
#
_symmetry.space_group_name_H-M   'P 1'
#
loop_
_entity.id
_entity.type
_entity.pdbx_description
1 polymer ?
#
loop_
_entity_poly.entity_id
_entity_poly.type
_entity_poly.pdbx_seq_one_letter_code
_entity_poly.pdbx_strand_id
1 'polypeptide(L)' 'MPDYTYKSSGTNSQGNHYCARDYGSDAANSNSYHYSNSDGSYYYSNSNGSTYYNDGAGSSTYTSPSGYSTTQSGDGGKK' A
#
# COMPACT_ATOMS: atom_id res chain seq x y z
N MET A 1 3.59 -18.65 -5.17
CA MET A 1 3.22 -17.32 -4.61
C MET A 1 1.98 -17.56 -3.78
N PRO A 2 1.85 -17.04 -2.55
CA PRO A 2 0.62 -17.27 -1.79
C PRO A 2 -0.53 -16.69 -2.62
N ASP A 3 -1.46 -17.57 -3.01
CA ASP A 3 -2.69 -17.20 -3.68
C ASP A 3 -3.47 -16.30 -2.72
N TYR A 4 -3.55 -15.01 -3.03
CA TYR A 4 -4.40 -14.11 -2.28
C TYR A 4 -5.79 -14.12 -2.90
N THR A 5 -6.82 -14.06 -2.06
CA THR A 5 -8.19 -13.87 -2.52
C THR A 5 -8.53 -12.39 -2.42
N TYR A 6 -9.30 -11.89 -3.38
CA TYR A 6 -9.82 -10.53 -3.30
C TYR A 6 -11.03 -10.53 -2.35
N LYS A 7 -10.91 -9.85 -1.20
CA LYS A 7 -12.05 -9.70 -0.27
C LYS A 7 -13.08 -8.73 -0.82
N SER A 8 -12.61 -7.58 -1.30
CA SER A 8 -13.46 -6.52 -1.82
C SER A 8 -12.60 -5.55 -2.61
N SER A 9 -13.15 -4.98 -3.67
CA SER A 9 -12.60 -3.81 -4.31
C SER A 9 -13.72 -2.87 -4.71
N GLY A 10 -13.37 -1.61 -4.90
CA GLY A 10 -14.33 -0.59 -5.31
C GLY A 10 -13.63 0.71 -5.66
N THR A 11 -14.42 1.60 -6.26
CA THR A 11 -14.01 2.96 -6.55
C THR A 11 -15.05 3.89 -5.96
N ASN A 12 -14.62 4.87 -5.17
CA ASN A 12 -15.55 5.86 -4.62
C ASN A 12 -15.85 6.98 -5.63
N SER A 13 -16.77 7.87 -5.29
CA SER A 13 -17.20 8.98 -6.16
C SER A 13 -16.09 9.97 -6.50
N GLN A 14 -14.99 9.97 -5.76
CA GLN A 14 -13.81 10.81 -6.01
C GLN A 14 -12.81 10.14 -6.97
N GLY A 15 -13.09 8.92 -7.41
CA GLY A 15 -12.17 8.15 -8.27
C GLY A 15 -11.08 7.40 -7.51
N ASN A 16 -11.11 7.39 -6.17
CA ASN A 16 -10.15 6.63 -5.38
C ASN A 16 -10.56 5.16 -5.40
N HIS A 17 -9.61 4.29 -5.71
CA HIS A 17 -9.82 2.85 -5.79
C HIS A 17 -9.20 2.15 -4.59
N TYR A 18 -9.94 1.19 -4.03
CA TYR A 18 -9.47 0.35 -2.95
C TYR A 18 -9.62 -1.12 -3.33
N CYS A 19 -8.69 -1.94 -2.85
CA CYS A 19 -8.64 -3.36 -3.11
C CYS A 19 -8.12 -4.09 -1.87
N ALA A 20 -9.03 -4.67 -1.10
CA ALA A 20 -8.75 -5.52 0.04
C ALA A 20 -8.43 -6.96 -0.42
N ARG A 21 -7.39 -7.53 0.17
CA ARG A 21 -6.83 -8.84 -0.16
C ARG A 21 -6.75 -9.70 1.10
N ASP A 22 -7.13 -10.96 0.99
CA ASP A 22 -6.88 -11.98 2.00
C ASP A 22 -5.71 -12.84 1.57
N TYR A 23 -4.67 -12.90 2.39
CA TYR A 23 -3.54 -13.83 2.19
C TYR A 23 -3.68 -15.09 3.05
N GLY A 24 -4.81 -15.26 3.73
CA GLY A 24 -5.10 -16.40 4.61
C GLY A 24 -4.73 -16.14 6.06
N SER A 25 -5.03 -17.12 6.92
CA SER A 25 -4.76 -17.08 8.37
C SER A 25 -3.29 -16.97 8.73
N ASP A 26 -2.40 -17.37 7.83
CA ASP A 26 -0.95 -17.38 8.06
C ASP A 26 -0.31 -16.00 7.79
N ALA A 27 -1.09 -15.05 7.27
CA ALA A 27 -0.63 -13.69 7.08
C ALA A 27 -0.49 -12.98 8.43
N ALA A 28 0.67 -12.34 8.65
CA ALA A 28 0.89 -11.47 9.81
C ALA A 28 -0.11 -10.29 9.84
N ASN A 29 -0.64 -9.92 8.68
CA ASN A 29 -1.69 -8.92 8.51
C ASN A 29 -2.85 -9.49 7.68
N SER A 30 -3.96 -9.78 8.35
CA SER A 30 -5.22 -10.25 7.76
C SER A 30 -6.01 -9.16 7.03
N ASN A 31 -5.59 -7.90 7.15
CA ASN A 31 -6.18 -6.73 6.52
C ASN A 31 -5.20 -6.13 5.50
N SER A 32 -4.74 -6.96 4.56
CA SER A 32 -3.92 -6.46 3.46
C SER A 32 -4.80 -5.71 2.47
N TYR A 33 -4.37 -4.53 2.02
CA TYR A 33 -5.11 -3.76 1.02
C TYR A 33 -4.20 -2.83 0.23
N HIS A 34 -4.67 -2.48 -0.97
CA HIS A 34 -4.11 -1.42 -1.79
C HIS A 34 -5.17 -0.32 -1.92
N TYR A 35 -4.76 0.92 -1.69
CA TYR A 35 -5.60 2.10 -1.83
C TYR A 35 -4.88 3.09 -2.74
N SER A 36 -5.51 3.48 -3.84
CA SER A 36 -4.95 4.41 -4.82
C SER A 36 -5.87 5.59 -4.97
N ASN A 37 -5.33 6.79 -4.80
CA ASN A 37 -6.06 8.04 -4.92
C ASN A 37 -5.97 8.60 -6.34
N SER A 38 -6.95 9.43 -6.70
CA SER A 38 -6.98 10.13 -7.97
C SER A 38 -5.85 11.15 -8.14
N ASP A 39 -5.25 11.63 -7.04
CA ASP A 39 -4.11 12.55 -7.04
C ASP A 39 -2.77 11.85 -7.30
N GLY A 40 -2.77 10.53 -7.52
CA GLY A 40 -1.58 9.73 -7.78
C GLY A 40 -0.92 9.17 -6.51
N SER A 41 -1.34 9.60 -5.32
CA SER A 41 -0.90 8.99 -4.07
C SER A 41 -1.48 7.59 -3.92
N TYR A 42 -0.76 6.69 -3.26
CA TYR A 42 -1.24 5.34 -3.00
C TYR A 42 -0.67 4.76 -1.71
N TYR A 43 -1.35 3.77 -1.19
CA TYR A 43 -1.04 3.11 0.06
C TYR A 43 -1.17 1.59 -0.08
N TYR A 44 -0.18 0.86 0.41
CA TYR A 44 -0.19 -0.58 0.55
C TYR A 44 -0.13 -0.95 2.03
N SER A 45 -1.06 -1.79 2.45
CA SER A 45 -0.95 -2.61 3.65
C SER A 45 -0.66 -4.05 3.21
N ASN A 46 0.53 -4.55 3.52
CA ASN A 46 1.00 -5.84 3.02
C ASN A 46 0.74 -6.96 4.05
N SER A 47 0.68 -8.20 3.56
CA SER A 47 0.41 -9.39 4.38
C SER A 47 1.48 -9.72 5.41
N ASN A 48 2.71 -9.26 5.17
CA ASN A 48 3.81 -9.35 6.12
C ASN A 48 3.71 -8.32 7.27
N GLY A 49 2.70 -7.43 7.26
CA GLY A 49 2.53 -6.36 8.24
C GLY A 49 3.28 -5.07 7.91
N SER A 50 4.06 -5.04 6.82
CA SER A 50 4.66 -3.79 6.33
C SER A 50 3.62 -2.92 5.65
N THR A 51 3.90 -1.63 5.60
CA THR A 51 3.08 -0.68 4.85
C THR A 51 3.96 0.19 3.97
N TYR A 52 3.39 0.67 2.88
CA TYR A 52 4.07 1.57 1.96
C TYR A 52 3.12 2.66 1.52
N TYR A 53 3.52 3.90 1.70
CA TYR A 53 2.77 5.09 1.31
C TYR A 53 3.56 5.85 0.25
N ASN A 54 2.91 6.31 -0.80
CA ASN A 54 3.45 7.23 -1.78
C ASN A 54 2.53 8.45 -1.82
N ASP A 55 3.09 9.65 -1.78
CA ASP A 55 2.32 10.89 -1.72
C ASP A 55 1.89 11.42 -3.09
N GLY A 56 2.26 10.75 -4.19
CA GLY A 56 2.01 11.18 -5.56
C GLY A 56 2.87 12.39 -6.00
N ALA A 57 3.65 12.97 -5.08
CA ALA A 57 4.49 14.15 -5.29
C ALA A 57 5.99 13.80 -5.34
N GLY A 58 6.32 12.51 -5.27
CA GLY A 58 7.69 11.99 -5.37
C GLY A 58 8.27 11.54 -4.04
N SER A 59 7.54 11.63 -2.93
CA SER A 59 7.93 11.02 -1.66
C SER A 59 7.23 9.69 -1.45
N SER A 60 7.94 8.77 -0.82
CA SER A 60 7.36 7.53 -0.35
C SER A 60 7.89 7.13 1.01
N THR A 61 7.04 6.53 1.83
CA THR A 61 7.37 6.04 3.15
C THR A 61 7.10 4.55 3.19
N TYR A 62 8.14 3.77 3.47
CA TYR A 62 8.02 2.36 3.79
C TYR A 62 8.09 2.17 5.30
N THR A 63 7.11 1.50 5.89
CA THR A 63 7.11 1.10 7.30
C THR A 63 7.23 -0.41 7.39
N SER A 64 8.27 -0.89 8.04
CA SER A 64 8.48 -2.33 8.27
C SER A 64 7.43 -2.89 9.23
N PRO A 65 7.23 -4.22 9.27
CA PRO A 65 6.35 -4.87 10.25
C PRO A 65 6.77 -4.60 11.70
N SER A 66 8.06 -4.32 11.91
CA SER A 66 8.64 -3.93 13.21
C SER A 66 8.48 -2.43 13.53
N GLY A 67 7.79 -1.66 12.69
CA GLY A 67 7.47 -0.25 12.92
C GLY A 67 8.54 0.75 12.47
N TYR A 68 9.66 0.28 11.89
CA TYR A 68 10.69 1.18 11.37
C TYR A 68 10.21 1.81 10.07
N SER A 69 10.17 3.14 10.05
CA SER A 69 9.73 3.90 8.88
C SER A 69 10.91 4.55 8.18
N THR A 70 11.03 4.33 6.87
CA THR A 70 12.01 4.96 6.00
C THR A 70 11.25 5.78 4.97
N THR A 71 11.47 7.10 4.98
CA THR A 71 10.95 7.99 3.96
C THR A 71 12.02 8.26 2.93
N GLN A 72 11.71 7.96 1.68
CA GLN A 72 12.50 8.32 0.53
C GLN A 72 11.77 9.45 -0.20
N SER A 73 12.26 10.66 -0.04
CA SER A 73 11.92 11.76 -0.94
C SER A 73 12.72 11.56 -2.22
N GLY A 74 12.04 11.37 -3.34
CA GLY A 74 12.61 11.40 -4.67
C GLY A 74 13.08 12.83 -4.96
N ASP A 75 14.27 13.17 -4.47
CA ASP A 75 15.02 14.26 -5.06
C ASP A 75 15.26 13.84 -6.52
N GLY A 76 14.75 14.63 -7.46
CA GLY A 76 14.82 14.41 -8.91
C GLY A 76 16.27 14.50 -9.41
N GLY A 77 17.12 13.58 -8.93
CA GLY A 77 18.50 13.42 -9.31
C GLY A 77 18.59 12.89 -10.72
N LYS A 78 18.44 13.80 -11.68
CA LYS A 78 19.01 13.67 -13.02
C LYS A 78 20.45 13.18 -12.87
N LYS A 79 20.76 12.00 -13.41
CA LYS A 79 22.12 11.58 -13.77
C LYS A 79 22.01 10.78 -15.05
#